data_AF-A0A966RUL7-F1
#
_entry.id   AF-A0A966RUL7-F1
#
_cell.length_a   1.000
_cell.length_b   1.000
_cell.length_c   1.000
_cell.angle_alpha   90.00
_cell.angle_beta   90.00
_cell.angle_gamma   90.00
#
_symmetry.space_group_name_H-M   'P 1'
#
loop_
_entity.id
_entity.type
_entity.pdbx_description
1 polymer ?
#
loop_
_entity_poly.entity_id
_entity_poly.type
_entity_poly.pdbx_seq_one_letter_code
_entity_poly.pdbx_strand_id
1 'polypeptide(L)' 'TGNIDFDSFFGALAKIGFSGPITFESFSSSVVSKDLSNTLGIWRNLWTDNKSMAKSSREYLEAKLAKAYS' A
#
# COMPACT_ATOMS: atom_id res chain seq x y z
N THR A 1 -4.19 -7.78 4.04
CA THR A 1 -5.22 -7.79 2.98
C THR A 1 -6.45 -7.02 3.46
N GLY A 2 -7.37 -6.65 2.56
CA GLY A 2 -8.51 -5.78 2.86
C GLY A 2 -9.49 -5.66 1.70
N ASN A 3 -10.30 -4.60 1.70
CA ASN A 3 -11.48 -4.45 0.81
C ASN A 3 -11.37 -3.31 -0.22
N ILE A 4 -10.17 -2.76 -0.44
CA ILE A 4 -9.98 -1.66 -1.40
C ILE A 4 -10.11 -2.21 -2.84
N ASP A 5 -10.92 -1.56 -3.66
CA ASP A 5 -10.98 -1.81 -5.10
C ASP A 5 -9.82 -1.10 -5.82
N PHE A 6 -8.69 -1.79 -5.87
CA PHE A 6 -7.51 -1.29 -6.56
C PHE A 6 -7.68 -1.25 -8.08
N ASP A 7 -8.51 -2.11 -8.67
CA ASP A 7 -8.68 -2.12 -10.14
C ASP A 7 -9.33 -0.82 -10.62
N SER A 8 -10.40 -0.39 -9.95
CA SER A 8 -11.04 0.89 -10.26
C SER A 8 -10.12 2.08 -9.99
N PHE A 9 -9.36 2.05 -8.88
CA PHE A 9 -8.44 3.13 -8.52
C PHE A 9 -7.32 3.33 -9.57
N PHE A 10 -6.61 2.26 -9.93
CA PHE A 10 -5.53 2.35 -10.92
C PHE A 10 -6.05 2.65 -12.32
N GLY A 11 -7.23 2.15 -12.69
CA GLY A 11 -7.90 2.52 -13.93
C GLY A 11 -8.23 4.02 -14.01
N ALA A 12 -8.63 4.65 -12.89
CA ALA A 12 -8.86 6.09 -12.84
C ALA A 12 -7.56 6.89 -13.00
N LEU A 13 -6.46 6.46 -12.38
CA LEU A 13 -5.14 7.09 -12.56
C LEU A 13 -4.69 7.05 -14.03
N ALA A 14 -4.87 5.91 -14.69
CA ALA A 14 -4.54 5.78 -16.11
C ALA A 14 -5.38 6.71 -16.99
N LYS A 15 -6.68 6.84 -16.71
CA LYS A 15 -7.59 7.75 -17.45
C LYS A 15 -7.16 9.21 -17.41
N ILE A 16 -6.56 9.66 -16.31
CA ILE A 16 -6.07 11.04 -16.18
C ILE A 16 -4.59 11.20 -16.59
N GLY A 17 -3.94 10.12 -17.04
CA GLY A 17 -2.53 10.14 -17.41
C GLY A 17 -1.59 10.44 -16.25
N PHE A 18 -1.92 9.99 -15.03
CA PHE A 18 -1.08 10.26 -13.86
C PHE A 18 0.26 9.54 -13.96
N SER A 19 1.36 10.29 -13.95
CA SER A 19 2.74 9.76 -14.06
C SER A 19 3.60 10.06 -12.82
N GLY A 20 2.99 10.52 -11.74
CA GLY A 20 3.67 10.83 -10.48
C GLY A 20 4.04 9.59 -9.67
N PRO A 21 4.77 9.78 -8.55
CA PRO A 21 5.15 8.69 -7.66
C PRO A 21 3.94 8.07 -6.96
N ILE A 22 3.99 6.75 -6.75
CA ILE A 22 3.01 5.99 -5.97
C ILE A 22 3.75 5.26 -4.87
N THR A 23 3.39 5.57 -3.62
CA THR A 23 4.06 5.06 -2.43
C THR A 23 3.17 4.07 -1.70
N PHE A 24 3.74 2.92 -1.35
CA PHE A 24 3.12 1.98 -0.43
C PHE A 24 3.35 2.44 1.02
N GLU A 25 2.28 2.52 1.81
CA GLU A 25 2.33 2.82 3.24
C GLU A 25 1.52 1.77 4.03
N SER A 26 2.14 1.21 5.06
CA SER A 26 1.54 0.23 5.96
C SER A 26 2.20 0.29 7.32
N PHE A 27 1.41 0.07 8.37
CA PHE A 27 1.83 0.30 9.75
C PHE A 27 1.75 -0.96 10.61
N SER A 28 2.67 -1.03 11.58
CA SER A 28 2.69 -2.04 12.64
C SER A 28 3.28 -1.40 13.89
N SER A 29 2.70 -1.65 15.07
CA SER A 29 3.17 -1.07 16.33
C SER A 29 4.52 -1.63 16.78
N SER A 30 5.01 -2.69 16.13
CA SER A 30 6.36 -3.23 16.33
C SER A 30 7.48 -2.41 15.67
N VAL A 31 7.16 -1.48 14.76
CA VAL A 31 8.14 -0.73 13.97
C VAL A 31 7.91 0.79 14.02
N VAL A 32 6.67 1.23 14.22
CA VAL A 32 6.28 2.64 14.18
C VAL A 32 6.48 3.31 15.55
N SER A 33 6.79 4.61 15.58
CA SER A 33 6.91 5.37 16.84
C SER A 33 5.63 5.26 17.68
N LYS A 34 5.77 5.31 19.00
CA LYS A 34 4.64 5.19 19.92
C LYS A 34 3.60 6.29 19.69
N ASP A 35 4.05 7.51 19.42
CA ASP A 35 3.17 8.67 19.18
C ASP A 35 2.37 8.52 17.89
N LEU A 36 3.01 8.11 16.79
CA LEU A 36 2.32 7.90 15.52
C LEU A 36 1.40 6.67 15.57
N SER A 37 1.82 5.61 16.28
CA SER A 37 1.01 4.41 16.51
C SER A 37 -0.29 4.73 17.24
N ASN A 38 -0.21 5.56 18.29
CA ASN A 38 -1.38 5.99 19.04
C ASN A 38 -2.27 6.93 18.22
N THR A 39 -1.66 7.89 17.49
CA THR A 39 -2.39 8.86 16.68
C THR A 39 -3.19 8.20 15.57
N LEU A 40 -2.64 7.18 14.90
CA LEU A 40 -3.30 6.47 13.80
C LEU A 40 -4.09 5.24 14.25
N GLY A 41 -4.16 4.94 15.55
CA GLY A 41 -4.92 3.81 16.09
C GLY A 41 -4.37 2.43 15.70
N ILE A 42 -3.04 2.28 15.64
CA ILE A 42 -2.35 1.06 15.19
C ILE A 42 -2.27 0.07 16.37
N TRP A 43 -3.40 -0.54 16.72
CA TRP A 43 -3.52 -1.44 17.88
C TRP A 43 -3.18 -2.90 17.60
N ARG A 44 -3.10 -3.29 16.32
CA ARG A 44 -2.83 -4.67 15.89
C ARG A 44 -1.63 -4.71 14.96
N ASN A 45 -0.85 -5.78 15.08
CA ASN A 45 0.25 -6.09 14.17
C ASN A 45 -0.26 -7.03 13.07
N LEU A 46 -0.48 -6.49 11.88
CA LEU A 46 -0.99 -7.26 10.73
C LEU A 46 0.12 -8.00 9.97
N TRP A 47 1.37 -7.74 10.33
CA TRP A 47 2.57 -8.38 9.80
C TRP A 47 3.69 -8.30 10.85
N THR A 48 4.65 -9.23 10.77
CA THR A 48 5.81 -9.30 11.67
C THR A 48 7.14 -9.18 10.91
N ASP A 49 7.17 -9.52 9.62
CA ASP A 49 8.32 -9.35 8.73
C ASP A 49 8.07 -8.19 7.75
N ASN A 50 8.80 -7.08 7.95
CA ASN A 50 8.67 -5.88 7.13
C ASN A 50 9.21 -6.07 5.70
N LYS A 51 10.24 -6.89 5.48
CA LYS A 51 10.88 -7.06 4.17
C LYS A 51 9.99 -7.85 3.25
N SER A 52 9.44 -8.96 3.74
CA SER A 52 8.48 -9.76 2.98
C SER A 52 7.21 -8.95 2.64
N MET A 53 6.73 -8.17 3.60
CA MET A 53 5.58 -7.29 3.41
C MET A 53 5.86 -6.19 2.37
N ALA A 54 7.01 -5.51 2.43
CA ALA A 54 7.38 -4.49 1.44
C ALA A 54 7.54 -5.08 0.03
N LYS A 55 8.15 -6.26 -0.09
CA LYS A 55 8.34 -6.96 -1.36
C LYS A 55 7.01 -7.31 -2.02
N SER A 56 6.14 -8.02 -1.29
CA SER A 56 4.83 -8.43 -1.80
C SER A 56 3.94 -7.22 -2.15
N SER A 57 4.04 -6.13 -1.40
CA SER A 57 3.31 -4.90 -1.69
C SER A 57 3.81 -4.23 -2.97
N ARG A 58 5.12 -4.22 -3.21
CA ARG A 58 5.71 -3.71 -4.46
C ARG A 58 5.25 -4.53 -5.67
N GLU A 59 5.35 -5.85 -5.59
CA GLU A 59 4.94 -6.76 -6.67
C GLU A 59 3.45 -6.57 -7.01
N TYR A 60 2.61 -6.41 -5.99
CA TYR A 60 1.18 -6.14 -6.19
C TYR A 60 0.92 -4.81 -6.90
N LEU A 61 1.60 -3.73 -6.50
CA LEU A 61 1.46 -2.42 -7.13
C LEU A 61 1.93 -2.43 -8.58
N GLU A 62 3.07 -3.06 -8.87
CA GLU A 62 3.59 -3.19 -10.24
C GLU A 62 2.62 -3.94 -11.14
N ALA A 63 2.01 -5.03 -10.65
CA ALA A 63 1.01 -5.79 -11.40
C ALA A 63 -0.26 -4.97 -11.69
N LYS A 64 -0.75 -4.17 -10.73
CA LYS A 64 -1.91 -3.30 -10.93
C LYS A 64 -1.65 -2.18 -11.92
N LEU A 65 -0.47 -1.57 -11.85
CA LEU A 65 -0.04 -0.55 -12.81
C LEU A 65 0.09 -1.12 -14.23
N ALA A 66 0.76 -2.26 -14.39
CA ALA A 66 0.89 -2.92 -15.68
C ALA A 66 -0.49 -3.23 -16.31
N LYS A 67 -1.44 -3.70 -15.51
CA LYS A 67 -2.82 -3.97 -15.97
C LYS A 67 -3.60 -2.69 -16.33
N ALA A 68 -3.40 -1.59 -15.61
CA ALA A 68 -4.17 -0.38 -15.81
C ALA A 68 -3.69 0.46 -17.02
N TYR A 69 -2.41 0.35 -17.36
CA TYR A 69 -1.76 1.11 -18.45
C TYR A 69 -1.45 0.26 -19.70
N SER A 70 -1.98 -0.97 -19.77
CA SER A 70 -1.86 -1.85 -20.95
C SER A 70 -2.78 -1.43 -22.09
#